data_AF-A0A3N5KS11-F1
#
_entry.id   AF-A0A3N5KS11-F1
#
_cell.length_a   1.000
_cell.length_b   1.000
_cell.length_c   1.000
_cell.angle_alpha   90.00
_cell.angle_beta   90.00
_cell.angle_gamma   90.00
#
_symmetry.space_group_name_H-M   'P 1'
#
loop_
_entity.id
_entity.type
_entity.pdbx_description
1 polymer ?
#
loop_
_entity_poly.entity_id
_entity_poly.type
_entity_poly.pdbx_seq_one_letter_code
_entity_poly.pdbx_strand_id
1 'polypeptide(L)'
;QEKRLGADLDPKDKRLLDTRLLPDPRKAKLRVYQTNSTHKSMSSLRQGSMVLVGDEDYHVHEQAFKEAVFTHASTSPNQQIIASLDIARRQMELEGYALVMQSIQLAIEIRRAVNTHPLVSKYFRVLTVEQMVPAEYRQSGLKSYIEDGITWVEAARAFREDEFILDPTRLTLVCGTAGYDGTQFKNLLAAEYEIQLNKTSRNSILLQTNINNTRSDVANLLKVLVEISKEIEGRLKSGGEAAQKAFAARVKSLMEDVPDLPNFSCFHDRFRDDPKGGTLEGDMRTAFYMAYDHGGCEHVKLMSPEIDRRLKSGPPLVSAHFVIPYPPGFPIMVPGQVIKADTIEFMRKLDVKEIHGYDAILGLKLISPAALGAKAAKAKPAAAKAVKAGKKR
;
A
#
# COMPACT_ATOMS: atom_id res chain seq x y z
N GLN A 1 -8.11 -30.61 -11.93
CA GLN A 1 -8.46 -30.09 -13.27
C GLN A 1 -8.26 -31.14 -14.34
N GLU A 2 -7.15 -31.88 -14.32
CA GLU A 2 -6.86 -33.03 -15.21
C GLU A 2 -8.02 -34.03 -15.30
N LYS A 3 -8.61 -34.46 -14.17
CA LYS A 3 -9.80 -35.34 -14.19
C LYS A 3 -11.03 -34.76 -14.93
N ARG A 4 -11.14 -33.44 -15.03
CA ARG A 4 -12.31 -32.74 -15.61
C ARG A 4 -12.08 -32.35 -17.07
N LEU A 5 -10.85 -31.95 -17.41
CA LEU A 5 -10.48 -31.38 -18.72
C LEU A 5 -9.60 -32.30 -19.57
N GLY A 6 -9.09 -33.40 -19.01
CA GLY A 6 -8.04 -34.22 -19.62
C GLY A 6 -6.63 -33.75 -19.23
N ALA A 7 -5.64 -34.62 -19.44
CA ALA A 7 -4.22 -34.30 -19.25
C ALA A 7 -3.68 -33.39 -20.36
N ASP A 8 -4.18 -33.59 -21.58
CA ASP A 8 -3.86 -32.77 -22.75
C ASP A 8 -5.03 -31.83 -23.03
N LEU A 9 -4.82 -30.53 -22.79
CA LEU A 9 -5.83 -29.50 -22.99
C LEU A 9 -6.03 -29.28 -24.49
N ASP A 10 -7.24 -29.54 -25.01
CA ASP A 10 -7.61 -29.24 -26.41
C ASP A 10 -7.97 -27.75 -26.55
N PRO A 11 -7.21 -26.92 -27.30
CA PRO A 11 -7.51 -25.50 -27.49
C PRO A 11 -8.90 -25.20 -28.08
N LYS A 12 -9.58 -26.20 -28.68
CA LYS A 12 -10.94 -26.08 -29.21
C LYS A 12 -12.03 -26.35 -28.16
N ASP A 13 -11.67 -26.86 -26.99
CA ASP A 13 -12.62 -27.09 -25.91
C ASP A 13 -13.07 -25.76 -25.30
N LYS A 14 -14.32 -25.39 -25.57
CA LYS A 14 -14.93 -24.14 -25.08
C LYS A 14 -14.90 -24.02 -23.56
N ARG A 15 -14.83 -25.13 -22.81
CA ARG A 15 -14.74 -25.12 -21.34
C ARG A 15 -13.44 -24.48 -20.84
N LEU A 16 -12.38 -24.45 -21.67
CA LEU A 16 -11.10 -23.83 -21.32
C LEU A 16 -11.19 -22.31 -21.28
N LEU A 17 -12.05 -21.69 -22.08
CA LEU A 17 -12.19 -20.23 -22.14
C LEU A 17 -12.65 -19.65 -20.80
N ASP A 18 -13.54 -20.37 -20.10
CA ASP A 18 -14.12 -19.94 -18.84
C ASP A 18 -13.46 -20.59 -17.61
N THR A 19 -12.44 -21.43 -17.80
CA THR A 19 -11.74 -22.11 -16.69
C THR A 19 -10.40 -21.45 -16.39
N ARG A 20 -10.21 -20.97 -15.16
CA ARG A 20 -8.87 -20.63 -14.64
C ARG A 20 -8.00 -21.89 -14.59
N LEU A 21 -7.07 -22.03 -15.52
CA LEU A 21 -6.13 -23.15 -15.55
C LEU A 21 -5.05 -22.98 -14.47
N LEU A 22 -4.78 -24.06 -13.74
CA LEU A 22 -3.69 -24.11 -12.77
C LEU A 22 -2.48 -24.82 -13.41
N PRO A 23 -1.25 -24.34 -13.12
CA PRO A 23 -0.05 -25.02 -13.61
C PRO A 23 0.02 -26.45 -13.05
N ASP A 24 0.56 -27.38 -13.85
CA ASP A 24 0.79 -28.76 -13.40
C ASP A 24 1.82 -28.74 -12.25
N PRO A 25 1.43 -29.08 -11.01
CA PRO A 25 2.32 -29.00 -9.86
C PRO A 25 3.51 -29.99 -9.95
N ARG A 26 3.45 -30.97 -10.86
CA ARG A 26 4.56 -31.91 -11.11
C ARG A 26 5.64 -31.31 -12.00
N LYS A 27 5.31 -30.27 -12.77
CA LYS A 27 6.19 -29.62 -13.76
C LYS A 27 6.61 -28.22 -13.33
N ALA A 28 5.73 -27.52 -12.63
CA ALA A 28 6.01 -26.19 -12.12
C ALA A 28 6.92 -26.27 -10.90
N LYS A 29 8.05 -25.55 -10.96
CA LYS A 29 8.88 -25.28 -9.78
C LYS A 29 8.48 -23.95 -9.18
N LEU A 30 8.30 -23.91 -7.87
CA LEU A 30 7.95 -22.71 -7.13
C LEU A 30 9.17 -22.16 -6.40
N ARG A 31 9.31 -20.83 -6.50
CA ARG A 31 10.30 -20.06 -5.76
C ARG A 31 9.59 -18.90 -5.10
N VAL A 32 9.47 -18.96 -3.79
CA VAL A 32 8.73 -18.01 -2.98
C VAL A 32 9.68 -17.41 -1.95
N TYR A 33 9.80 -16.09 -1.97
CA TYR A 33 10.58 -15.34 -1.02
C TYR A 33 9.64 -14.39 -0.30
N GLN A 34 9.53 -14.52 1.02
CA GLN A 34 8.70 -13.65 1.85
C GLN A 34 9.60 -12.81 2.74
N THR A 35 9.52 -11.48 2.58
CA THR A 35 10.14 -10.55 3.54
C THR A 35 9.10 -10.16 4.58
N ASN A 36 9.43 -10.38 5.86
CA ASN A 36 8.56 -10.04 6.96
C ASN A 36 9.25 -9.04 7.88
N SER A 37 8.65 -7.87 8.07
CA SER A 37 9.06 -6.93 9.11
C SER A 37 8.57 -7.42 10.46
N THR A 38 9.32 -8.34 11.09
CA THR A 38 8.96 -8.98 12.37
C THR A 38 8.58 -7.95 13.44
N HIS A 39 9.28 -6.81 13.50
CA HIS A 39 9.01 -5.73 14.45
C HIS A 39 7.67 -4.99 14.26
N LYS A 40 6.94 -5.21 13.16
CA LYS A 40 5.63 -4.59 12.91
C LYS A 40 4.46 -5.45 13.38
N SER A 41 4.64 -6.76 13.40
CA SER A 41 3.55 -7.73 13.58
C SER A 41 3.81 -8.73 14.72
N MET A 42 5.04 -8.82 15.21
CA MET A 42 5.48 -9.74 16.26
C MET A 42 6.33 -8.98 17.30
N SER A 43 6.65 -9.66 18.41
CA SER A 43 7.41 -9.11 19.52
C SER A 43 8.91 -9.01 19.24
N SER A 44 9.31 -8.10 18.34
CA SER A 44 10.71 -7.86 17.94
C SER A 44 11.07 -6.38 18.02
N LEU A 45 12.35 -6.09 18.31
CA LEU A 45 12.88 -4.73 18.28
C LEU A 45 12.83 -4.14 16.86
N ARG A 46 12.70 -2.81 16.76
CA ARG A 46 12.73 -2.07 15.48
C ARG A 46 13.95 -2.48 14.65
N GLN A 47 13.81 -2.46 13.32
CA GLN A 47 14.75 -3.02 12.33
C GLN A 47 14.79 -4.55 12.24
N GLY A 48 14.22 -5.29 13.20
CA GLY A 48 14.09 -6.73 13.12
C GLY A 48 13.19 -7.17 11.95
N SER A 49 13.75 -7.96 11.03
CA SER A 49 13.03 -8.55 9.89
C SER A 49 13.60 -9.91 9.54
N MET A 50 12.80 -10.73 8.86
CA MET A 50 13.18 -12.07 8.40
C MET A 50 12.89 -12.20 6.91
N VAL A 51 13.73 -12.95 6.20
CA VAL A 51 13.44 -13.45 4.86
C VAL A 51 13.18 -14.94 4.97
N LEU A 52 11.96 -15.38 4.63
CA LEU A 52 11.60 -16.78 4.54
C LEU A 52 11.75 -17.24 3.10
N VAL A 53 12.47 -18.34 2.91
CA VAL A 53 12.78 -18.91 1.60
C VAL A 53 12.03 -20.22 1.43
N GLY A 54 11.08 -20.23 0.50
CA GLY A 54 10.41 -21.44 -0.01
C GLY A 54 10.77 -21.62 -1.49
N ASP A 55 11.96 -22.11 -1.77
CA ASP A 55 12.50 -22.29 -3.12
C ASP A 55 13.03 -23.72 -3.30
N GLU A 56 12.42 -24.46 -4.23
CA GLU A 56 12.78 -25.86 -4.52
C GLU A 56 14.24 -26.01 -5.04
N ASP A 57 14.77 -24.98 -5.68
CA ASP A 57 16.13 -24.94 -6.23
C ASP A 57 17.08 -24.09 -5.37
N TYR A 58 16.74 -23.80 -4.10
CA TYR A 58 17.54 -22.90 -3.27
C TYR A 58 19.02 -23.30 -3.17
N HIS A 59 19.32 -24.60 -3.16
CA HIS A 59 20.68 -25.14 -3.15
C HIS A 59 21.55 -24.68 -4.34
N VAL A 60 20.95 -24.29 -5.46
CA VAL A 60 21.65 -23.73 -6.63
C VAL A 60 21.95 -22.24 -6.45
N HIS A 61 21.13 -21.54 -5.65
CA HIS A 61 21.13 -20.08 -5.53
C HIS A 61 21.58 -19.56 -4.16
N GLU A 62 21.82 -20.44 -3.20
CA GLU A 62 22.14 -20.11 -1.80
C GLU A 62 23.32 -19.14 -1.68
N GLN A 63 24.39 -19.36 -2.43
CA GLN A 63 25.57 -18.49 -2.38
C GLN A 63 25.24 -17.07 -2.86
N ALA A 64 24.61 -16.94 -4.03
CA ALA A 64 24.23 -15.64 -4.57
C ALA A 64 23.25 -14.90 -3.64
N PHE A 65 22.31 -15.64 -3.02
CA PHE A 65 21.39 -15.08 -2.04
C PHE A 65 22.13 -14.57 -0.78
N LYS A 66 23.03 -15.37 -0.20
CA LYS A 66 23.85 -14.96 0.95
C LYS A 66 24.72 -13.75 0.64
N GLU A 67 25.36 -13.72 -0.53
CA GLU A 67 26.16 -12.56 -0.97
C GLU A 67 25.31 -11.29 -1.08
N ALA A 68 24.10 -11.38 -1.63
CA ALA A 68 23.17 -10.26 -1.68
C ALA A 68 22.76 -9.79 -0.28
N VAL A 69 22.44 -10.71 0.63
CA VAL A 69 22.11 -10.37 2.03
C VAL A 69 23.31 -9.70 2.73
N PHE A 70 24.51 -10.27 2.60
CA PHE A 70 25.71 -9.73 3.25
C PHE A 70 26.22 -8.42 2.64
N THR A 71 25.86 -8.11 1.40
CA THR A 71 26.12 -6.78 0.80
C THR A 71 25.36 -5.67 1.55
N HIS A 72 24.21 -5.98 2.13
CA HIS A 72 23.36 -5.01 2.83
C HIS A 72 23.40 -5.16 4.37
N ALA A 73 23.97 -6.25 4.89
CA ALA A 73 24.09 -6.47 6.31
C ALA A 73 25.38 -5.86 6.88
N SER A 74 25.32 -5.37 8.12
CA SER A 74 26.52 -4.97 8.86
C SER A 74 27.37 -6.19 9.21
N THR A 75 28.70 -6.05 9.12
CA THR A 75 29.66 -7.06 9.63
C THR A 75 29.65 -7.17 11.16
N SER A 76 29.04 -6.21 11.86
CA SER A 76 28.89 -6.18 13.31
C SER A 76 27.41 -5.95 13.65
N PRO A 77 26.56 -7.00 13.58
CA PRO A 77 25.13 -6.85 13.79
C PRO A 77 24.80 -6.60 15.27
N ASN A 78 23.69 -5.90 15.52
CA ASN A 78 23.19 -5.70 16.88
C ASN A 78 22.61 -7.02 17.41
N GLN A 79 23.29 -7.60 18.39
CA GLN A 79 22.92 -8.89 18.99
C GLN A 79 21.56 -8.85 19.72
N GLN A 80 21.13 -7.70 20.23
CA GLN A 80 19.82 -7.56 20.87
C GLN A 80 18.69 -7.68 19.85
N ILE A 81 18.88 -7.14 18.63
CA ILE A 81 17.91 -7.28 17.55
C ILE A 81 17.81 -8.76 17.15
N ILE A 82 18.95 -9.44 16.98
CA ILE A 82 19.00 -10.87 16.66
C ILE A 82 18.29 -11.70 17.75
N ALA A 83 18.59 -11.45 19.02
CA ALA A 83 17.94 -12.14 20.13
C ALA A 83 16.41 -11.91 20.14
N SER A 84 15.96 -10.68 19.87
CA SER A 84 14.53 -10.38 19.79
C SER A 84 13.83 -11.12 18.65
N LEU A 85 14.52 -11.39 17.54
CA LEU A 85 13.99 -12.19 16.43
C LEU A 85 13.80 -13.66 16.83
N ASP A 86 14.75 -14.24 17.57
CA ASP A 86 14.63 -15.63 18.04
C ASP A 86 13.53 -15.78 19.09
N ILE A 87 13.38 -14.81 19.99
CA ILE A 87 12.26 -14.76 20.95
C ILE A 87 10.92 -14.64 20.22
N ALA A 88 10.80 -13.73 19.24
CA ALA A 88 9.58 -13.58 18.45
C ALA A 88 9.19 -14.87 17.73
N ARG A 89 10.16 -15.56 17.13
CA ARG A 89 9.95 -16.88 16.49
C ARG A 89 9.42 -17.90 17.51
N ARG A 90 10.06 -18.01 18.68
CA ARG A 90 9.65 -18.94 19.74
C ARG A 90 8.25 -18.63 20.27
N GLN A 91 7.90 -17.35 20.45
CA GLN A 91 6.55 -16.95 20.87
C GLN A 91 5.50 -17.40 19.85
N MET A 92 5.76 -17.22 18.56
CA MET A 92 4.81 -17.62 17.51
C MET A 92 4.68 -19.14 17.38
N GLU A 93 5.76 -19.89 17.61
CA GLU A 93 5.73 -21.36 17.64
C GLU A 93 4.88 -21.90 18.80
N LEU A 94 5.04 -21.32 20.00
CA LEU A 94 4.41 -21.84 21.22
C LEU A 94 3.00 -21.29 21.45
N GLU A 95 2.77 -20.02 21.15
CA GLU A 95 1.56 -19.28 21.55
C GLU A 95 0.86 -18.58 20.36
N GLY A 96 1.45 -18.62 19.16
CA GLY A 96 1.03 -17.80 18.02
C GLY A 96 -0.44 -17.98 17.63
N TYR A 97 -0.94 -19.22 17.59
CA TYR A 97 -2.35 -19.48 17.26
C TYR A 97 -3.32 -18.80 18.23
N ALA A 98 -3.08 -18.92 19.53
CA ALA A 98 -3.95 -18.33 20.55
C ALA A 98 -3.90 -16.80 20.48
N LEU A 99 -2.70 -16.23 20.38
CA LEU A 99 -2.48 -14.78 20.32
C LEU A 99 -3.10 -14.15 19.07
N VAL A 100 -2.96 -14.79 17.90
CA VAL A 100 -3.56 -14.31 16.64
C VAL A 100 -5.09 -14.41 16.71
N MET A 101 -5.63 -15.52 17.18
CA MET A 101 -7.08 -15.69 17.33
C MET A 101 -7.67 -14.64 18.29
N GLN A 102 -6.97 -14.33 19.39
CA GLN A 102 -7.37 -13.25 20.30
C GLN A 102 -7.35 -11.88 19.60
N SER A 103 -6.29 -11.55 18.85
CA SER A 103 -6.22 -10.28 18.11
C SER A 103 -7.36 -10.13 17.09
N ILE A 104 -7.72 -11.22 16.42
CA ILE A 104 -8.83 -11.27 15.47
C ILE A 104 -10.18 -11.08 16.19
N GLN A 105 -10.37 -11.77 17.32
CA GLN A 105 -11.58 -11.63 18.14
C GLN A 105 -11.77 -10.19 18.62
N LEU A 106 -10.72 -9.54 19.13
CA LEU A 106 -10.76 -8.13 19.54
C LEU A 106 -11.11 -7.20 18.37
N ALA A 107 -10.60 -7.47 17.17
CA ALA A 107 -10.94 -6.68 16.00
C ALA A 107 -12.44 -6.77 15.66
N ILE A 108 -13.03 -7.96 15.74
CA ILE A 108 -14.46 -8.16 15.51
C ILE A 108 -15.30 -7.49 16.61
N GLU A 109 -14.86 -7.56 17.86
CA GLU A 109 -15.49 -6.85 18.97
C GLU A 109 -15.49 -5.33 18.74
N ILE A 110 -14.36 -4.75 18.30
CA ILE A 110 -14.30 -3.32 17.93
C ILE A 110 -15.26 -3.01 16.78
N ARG A 111 -15.27 -3.81 15.71
CA ARG A 111 -16.18 -3.61 14.56
C ARG A 111 -17.62 -3.57 15.00
N ARG A 112 -18.05 -4.54 15.82
CA ARG A 112 -19.41 -4.61 16.34
C ARG A 112 -19.69 -3.42 17.25
N ALA A 113 -18.85 -3.18 18.25
CA ALA A 113 -19.05 -2.10 19.22
C ALA A 113 -19.16 -0.72 18.56
N VAL A 114 -18.29 -0.40 17.60
CA VAL A 114 -18.35 0.89 16.89
C VAL A 114 -19.59 0.98 16.01
N ASN A 115 -19.84 -0.05 15.18
CA ASN A 115 -20.88 0.04 14.15
C ASN A 115 -22.30 -0.10 14.71
N THR A 116 -22.50 -0.69 15.89
CA THR A 116 -23.83 -0.88 16.49
C THR A 116 -24.11 0.03 17.69
N HIS A 117 -23.10 0.73 18.23
CA HIS A 117 -23.34 1.60 19.38
C HIS A 117 -24.20 2.82 18.96
N PRO A 118 -25.34 3.11 19.63
CA PRO A 118 -26.33 4.09 19.15
C PRO A 118 -25.81 5.52 18.96
N LEU A 119 -24.84 5.93 19.78
CA LEU A 119 -24.20 7.24 19.66
C LEU A 119 -22.99 7.24 18.71
N VAL A 120 -22.02 6.34 18.92
CA VAL A 120 -20.77 6.27 18.14
C VAL A 120 -21.04 6.06 16.65
N SER A 121 -21.94 5.15 16.29
CA SER A 121 -22.23 4.80 14.88
C SER A 121 -22.79 5.95 14.03
N LYS A 122 -23.26 7.04 14.66
CA LYS A 122 -23.68 8.27 13.96
C LYS A 122 -22.51 9.04 13.36
N TYR A 123 -21.33 8.95 13.99
CA TYR A 123 -20.16 9.78 13.69
C TYR A 123 -18.96 8.97 13.23
N PHE A 124 -18.83 7.73 13.68
CA PHE A 124 -17.72 6.84 13.38
C PHE A 124 -18.22 5.51 12.86
N ARG A 125 -17.49 4.95 11.88
CA ARG A 125 -17.82 3.65 11.31
C ARG A 125 -16.56 2.91 10.90
N VAL A 126 -16.44 1.65 11.29
CA VAL A 126 -15.42 0.75 10.72
C VAL A 126 -15.95 0.21 9.41
N LEU A 127 -15.20 0.43 8.33
CA LEU A 127 -15.58 -0.04 6.99
C LEU A 127 -15.64 -1.57 6.94
N THR A 128 -16.67 -2.05 6.25
CA THR A 128 -16.95 -3.47 6.01
C THR A 128 -16.18 -4.00 4.80
N VAL A 129 -16.27 -5.30 4.53
CA VAL A 129 -15.61 -5.93 3.38
C VAL A 129 -16.19 -5.38 2.07
N GLU A 130 -17.51 -5.27 1.96
CA GLU A 130 -18.16 -4.76 0.73
C GLU A 130 -17.86 -3.29 0.44
N GLN A 131 -17.56 -2.50 1.48
CA GLN A 131 -17.21 -1.08 1.33
C GLN A 131 -15.74 -0.89 0.92
N MET A 132 -14.89 -1.89 1.13
CA MET A 132 -13.45 -1.83 0.85
C MET A 132 -13.06 -2.62 -0.40
N VAL A 133 -13.81 -3.68 -0.70
CA VAL A 133 -13.49 -4.63 -1.77
C VAL A 133 -14.72 -4.78 -2.70
N PRO A 134 -14.60 -4.40 -3.98
CA PRO A 134 -15.67 -4.57 -4.97
C PRO A 134 -16.19 -6.01 -5.10
N ALA A 135 -17.44 -6.18 -5.55
CA ALA A 135 -18.11 -7.48 -5.55
C ALA A 135 -17.46 -8.50 -6.50
N GLU A 136 -16.91 -8.03 -7.62
CA GLU A 136 -16.19 -8.84 -8.61
C GLU A 136 -14.96 -9.55 -8.03
N TYR A 137 -14.40 -9.06 -6.92
CA TYR A 137 -13.25 -9.64 -6.24
C TYR A 137 -13.61 -10.45 -4.98
N ARG A 138 -14.90 -10.64 -4.70
CA ARG A 138 -15.44 -11.33 -3.51
C ARG A 138 -16.30 -12.53 -3.89
N GLN A 139 -15.69 -13.51 -4.54
CA GLN A 139 -16.33 -14.73 -5.03
C GLN A 139 -17.08 -15.50 -3.93
N SER A 140 -16.59 -15.44 -2.70
CA SER A 140 -17.21 -16.03 -1.50
C SER A 140 -18.51 -15.33 -1.09
N GLY A 141 -18.74 -14.10 -1.56
CA GLY A 141 -19.88 -13.25 -1.21
C GLY A 141 -19.75 -12.52 0.12
N LEU A 142 -18.64 -12.65 0.86
CA LEU A 142 -18.47 -12.07 2.20
C LEU A 142 -18.62 -10.54 2.16
N LYS A 143 -19.56 -9.98 2.93
CA LYS A 143 -19.80 -8.53 3.01
C LYS A 143 -19.26 -7.91 4.30
N SER A 144 -19.30 -8.64 5.41
CA SER A 144 -18.91 -8.15 6.73
C SER A 144 -18.51 -9.30 7.65
N TYR A 145 -17.64 -9.01 8.63
CA TYR A 145 -17.25 -9.96 9.68
C TYR A 145 -18.22 -10.00 10.87
N ILE A 146 -19.23 -9.11 10.89
CA ILE A 146 -20.16 -8.96 12.02
C ILE A 146 -21.62 -9.12 11.63
N GLU A 147 -21.90 -9.50 10.37
CA GLU A 147 -23.26 -9.75 9.89
C GLU A 147 -23.83 -11.02 10.53
N ASP A 148 -25.13 -11.01 10.83
CA ASP A 148 -25.79 -12.12 11.50
C ASP A 148 -25.72 -13.39 10.65
N GLY A 149 -25.40 -14.51 11.29
CA GLY A 149 -25.27 -15.81 10.63
C GLY A 149 -23.90 -16.10 10.01
N ILE A 150 -22.99 -15.11 9.91
CA ILE A 150 -21.63 -15.35 9.42
C ILE A 150 -20.83 -16.19 10.42
N THR A 151 -20.29 -17.29 9.92
CA THR A 151 -19.41 -18.19 10.65
C THR A 151 -17.94 -17.96 10.30
N TRP A 152 -17.04 -18.41 11.18
CA TRP A 152 -15.60 -18.43 10.88
C TRP A 152 -15.25 -19.27 9.65
N VAL A 153 -16.04 -20.30 9.35
CA VAL A 153 -15.84 -21.15 8.18
C VAL A 153 -16.10 -20.37 6.90
N GLU A 154 -17.13 -19.53 6.88
CA GLU A 154 -17.45 -18.64 5.75
C GLU A 154 -16.41 -17.53 5.60
N ALA A 155 -15.99 -16.92 6.72
CA ALA A 155 -14.90 -15.95 6.71
C ALA A 155 -13.59 -16.56 6.19
N ALA A 156 -13.26 -17.81 6.58
CA ALA A 156 -12.09 -18.53 6.08
C ALA A 156 -12.24 -18.98 4.61
N ARG A 157 -13.47 -19.10 4.08
CA ARG A 157 -13.71 -19.38 2.66
C ARG A 157 -13.21 -18.22 1.78
N ALA A 158 -13.42 -16.98 2.22
CA ALA A 158 -12.92 -15.78 1.53
C ALA A 158 -11.40 -15.85 1.29
N PHE A 159 -10.60 -16.30 2.27
CA PHE A 159 -9.15 -16.45 2.13
C PHE A 159 -8.71 -17.44 1.03
N ARG A 160 -9.59 -18.35 0.60
CA ARG A 160 -9.29 -19.34 -0.44
C ARG A 160 -9.86 -18.96 -1.80
N GLU A 161 -11.00 -18.29 -1.81
CA GLU A 161 -11.82 -18.09 -3.02
C GLU A 161 -11.78 -16.65 -3.52
N ASP A 162 -11.62 -15.67 -2.64
CA ASP A 162 -11.63 -14.26 -3.02
C ASP A 162 -10.30 -13.84 -3.63
N GLU A 163 -10.36 -12.95 -4.62
CA GLU A 163 -9.15 -12.34 -5.17
C GLU A 163 -8.53 -11.33 -4.20
N PHE A 164 -9.38 -10.57 -3.50
CA PHE A 164 -8.96 -9.66 -2.45
C PHE A 164 -9.73 -9.92 -1.16
N ILE A 165 -8.98 -9.97 -0.05
CA ILE A 165 -9.54 -10.11 1.29
C ILE A 165 -9.24 -8.87 2.13
N LEU A 166 -10.17 -8.50 3.00
CA LEU A 166 -9.93 -7.48 4.01
C LEU A 166 -9.32 -8.13 5.25
N ASP A 167 -8.08 -7.82 5.60
CA ASP A 167 -7.49 -8.34 6.84
C ASP A 167 -8.37 -7.96 8.05
N PRO A 168 -8.90 -8.94 8.82
CA PRO A 168 -9.84 -8.66 9.91
C PRO A 168 -9.22 -7.78 10.99
N THR A 169 -7.90 -7.86 11.20
CA THR A 169 -7.13 -7.11 12.21
C THR A 169 -6.82 -5.66 11.80
N ARG A 170 -7.15 -5.28 10.55
CA ARG A 170 -6.96 -3.93 9.99
C ARG A 170 -8.31 -3.22 9.92
N LEU A 171 -8.54 -2.29 10.83
CA LEU A 171 -9.81 -1.59 10.96
C LEU A 171 -9.69 -0.17 10.42
N THR A 172 -10.22 0.07 9.22
CA THR A 172 -10.37 1.43 8.69
C THR A 172 -11.56 2.10 9.36
N LEU A 173 -11.29 2.96 10.35
CA LEU A 173 -12.29 3.75 11.05
C LEU A 173 -12.47 5.09 10.32
N VAL A 174 -13.67 5.33 9.78
CA VAL A 174 -14.06 6.63 9.22
C VAL A 174 -14.25 7.62 10.36
N CYS A 175 -13.57 8.76 10.25
CA CYS A 175 -13.69 9.91 11.15
C CYS A 175 -14.19 11.17 10.43
N GLY A 176 -14.26 11.17 9.09
CA GLY A 176 -14.75 12.32 8.32
C GLY A 176 -16.23 12.63 8.57
N THR A 177 -17.05 11.61 8.86
CA THR A 177 -18.44 11.75 9.31
C THR A 177 -18.57 12.41 10.68
N ALA A 178 -17.49 12.41 11.48
CA ALA A 178 -17.39 13.15 12.74
C ALA A 178 -16.82 14.58 12.53
N GLY A 179 -16.57 15.00 11.28
CA GLY A 179 -16.01 16.31 10.94
C GLY A 179 -14.49 16.43 11.05
N TYR A 180 -13.79 15.33 11.34
CA TYR A 180 -12.33 15.30 11.48
C TYR A 180 -11.66 14.73 10.23
N ASP A 181 -10.59 15.40 9.76
CA ASP A 181 -9.63 14.69 8.91
C ASP A 181 -8.76 13.73 9.75
N GLY A 182 -8.14 12.75 9.08
CA GLY A 182 -7.40 11.71 9.79
C GLY A 182 -6.21 12.24 10.59
N THR A 183 -5.56 13.32 10.14
CA THR A 183 -4.42 13.93 10.85
C THR A 183 -4.89 14.67 12.10
N GLN A 184 -5.96 15.46 11.99
CA GLN A 184 -6.62 16.10 13.13
C GLN A 184 -7.04 15.07 14.17
N PHE A 185 -7.71 14.00 13.73
CA PHE A 185 -8.20 12.96 14.63
C PHE A 185 -7.06 12.20 15.30
N LYS A 186 -5.97 11.90 14.57
CA LYS A 186 -4.76 11.32 15.14
C LYS A 186 -4.15 12.20 16.23
N ASN A 187 -4.02 13.49 15.97
CA ASN A 187 -3.41 14.40 16.93
C ASN A 187 -4.27 14.53 18.19
N LEU A 188 -5.60 14.61 18.04
CA LEU A 188 -6.53 14.59 19.17
C LEU A 188 -6.37 13.31 20.01
N LEU A 189 -6.39 12.14 19.36
CA LEU A 189 -6.24 10.85 20.04
C LEU A 189 -4.89 10.71 20.76
N ALA A 190 -3.81 11.22 20.18
CA ALA A 190 -2.49 11.16 20.79
C ALA A 190 -2.34 12.15 21.96
N ALA A 191 -2.84 13.38 21.83
CA ALA A 191 -2.63 14.44 22.81
C ALA A 191 -3.53 14.31 24.03
N GLU A 192 -4.81 13.98 23.83
CA GLU A 192 -5.81 13.98 24.92
C GLU A 192 -6.05 12.58 25.51
N TYR A 193 -5.80 11.53 24.72
CA TYR A 193 -6.19 10.16 25.08
C TYR A 193 -5.03 9.15 25.04
N GLU A 194 -3.81 9.60 24.72
CA GLU A 194 -2.60 8.78 24.61
C GLU A 194 -2.74 7.58 23.63
N ILE A 195 -3.69 7.65 22.69
CA ILE A 195 -3.89 6.62 21.67
C ILE A 195 -3.04 6.95 20.43
N GLN A 196 -2.04 6.12 20.17
CA GLN A 196 -1.16 6.25 19.02
C GLN A 196 -1.72 5.52 17.79
N LEU A 197 -1.61 6.18 16.62
CA LEU A 197 -2.10 5.63 15.36
C LEU A 197 -0.98 5.48 14.32
N ASN A 198 -1.03 4.37 13.59
CA ASN A 198 -0.06 4.03 12.57
C ASN A 198 -0.26 4.84 11.28
N LYS A 199 -1.48 4.85 10.73
CA LYS A 199 -1.80 5.44 9.42
C LYS A 199 -3.09 6.26 9.48
N THR A 200 -3.07 7.38 8.77
CA THR A 200 -4.23 8.26 8.55
C THR A 200 -4.47 8.40 7.05
N SER A 201 -5.69 8.80 6.70
CA SER A 201 -6.11 9.25 5.38
C SER A 201 -6.81 10.60 5.52
N ARG A 202 -7.39 11.13 4.43
CA ARG A 202 -8.21 12.35 4.47
C ARG A 202 -9.35 12.26 5.47
N ASN A 203 -10.07 11.14 5.52
CA ASN A 203 -11.33 11.00 6.26
C ASN A 203 -11.40 9.73 7.13
N SER A 204 -10.28 9.04 7.30
CA SER A 204 -10.20 7.81 8.07
C SER A 204 -8.87 7.66 8.78
N ILE A 205 -8.87 6.81 9.80
CA ILE A 205 -7.67 6.31 10.45
C ILE A 205 -7.61 4.79 10.35
N LEU A 206 -6.42 4.23 10.45
CA LEU A 206 -6.21 2.79 10.54
C LEU A 206 -5.92 2.40 11.98
N LEU A 207 -6.86 1.69 12.60
CA LEU A 207 -6.62 0.95 13.83
C LEU A 207 -6.12 -0.45 13.46
N GLN A 208 -5.17 -0.97 14.24
CA GLN A 208 -4.65 -2.33 14.05
C GLN A 208 -4.65 -3.02 15.40
N THR A 209 -5.35 -4.14 15.49
CA THR A 209 -5.15 -5.05 16.63
C THR A 209 -3.88 -5.87 16.39
N ASN A 210 -3.12 -6.07 17.45
CA ASN A 210 -1.95 -6.94 17.46
C ASN A 210 -2.04 -7.92 18.63
N ILE A 211 -1.09 -8.86 18.65
CA ILE A 211 -1.02 -9.95 19.64
C ILE A 211 -0.90 -9.46 21.10
N ASN A 212 -0.55 -8.20 21.32
CA ASN A 212 -0.39 -7.61 22.65
C ASN A 212 -1.60 -6.78 23.09
N ASN A 213 -2.63 -6.62 22.25
CA ASN A 213 -3.82 -5.87 22.64
C ASN A 213 -4.73 -6.67 23.58
N THR A 214 -5.41 -5.93 24.45
CA THR A 214 -6.30 -6.48 25.49
C THR A 214 -7.73 -5.99 25.31
N ARG A 215 -8.68 -6.60 26.03
CA ARG A 215 -10.06 -6.11 26.11
C ARG A 215 -10.15 -4.71 26.74
N SER A 216 -9.22 -4.37 27.63
CA SER A 216 -9.14 -3.04 28.22
C SER A 216 -8.84 -1.97 27.18
N ASP A 217 -8.01 -2.29 26.18
CA ASP A 217 -7.72 -1.37 25.06
C ASP A 217 -8.99 -1.10 24.24
N VAL A 218 -9.79 -2.15 23.99
CA VAL A 218 -11.09 -2.03 23.28
C VAL A 218 -12.05 -1.16 24.07
N ALA A 219 -12.17 -1.40 25.38
CA ALA A 219 -13.03 -0.60 26.25
C ALA A 219 -12.58 0.87 26.32
N ASN A 220 -11.28 1.13 26.39
CA ASN A 220 -10.73 2.48 26.37
C ASN A 220 -11.04 3.19 25.05
N LEU A 221 -10.79 2.54 23.90
CA LEU A 221 -11.12 3.08 22.58
C LEU A 221 -12.62 3.44 22.50
N LEU A 222 -13.50 2.53 22.92
CA LEU A 222 -14.94 2.78 22.86
C LEU A 222 -15.35 3.95 23.77
N LYS A 223 -14.82 4.02 24.99
CA LYS A 223 -15.05 5.13 25.92
C LYS A 223 -14.69 6.46 25.25
N VAL A 224 -13.50 6.55 24.65
CA VAL A 224 -13.02 7.76 23.96
C VAL A 224 -13.93 8.14 22.79
N LEU A 225 -14.33 7.18 21.96
CA LEU A 225 -15.26 7.46 20.85
C LEU A 225 -16.63 7.94 21.34
N VAL A 226 -17.13 7.40 22.45
CA VAL A 226 -18.39 7.86 23.08
C VAL A 226 -18.25 9.29 23.60
N GLU A 227 -17.14 9.61 24.25
CA GLU A 227 -16.85 10.96 24.79
C GLU A 227 -16.83 12.00 23.67
N ILE A 228 -16.03 11.76 22.61
CA ILE A 228 -15.96 12.64 21.44
C ILE A 228 -17.33 12.78 20.77
N SER A 229 -18.10 11.69 20.66
CA SER A 229 -19.45 11.75 20.10
C SER A 229 -20.41 12.61 20.94
N LYS A 230 -20.31 12.57 22.28
CA LYS A 230 -21.10 13.44 23.17
C LYS A 230 -20.71 14.90 23.03
N GLU A 231 -19.43 15.20 22.84
CA GLU A 231 -18.97 16.57 22.59
C GLU A 231 -19.47 17.12 21.25
N ILE A 232 -19.54 16.28 20.21
CA ILE A 232 -20.15 16.67 18.93
C ILE A 232 -21.64 17.01 19.14
N GLU A 233 -22.42 16.13 19.79
CA GLU A 233 -23.84 16.39 20.10
C GLU A 233 -24.01 17.69 20.93
N GLY A 234 -23.16 17.89 21.94
CA GLY A 234 -23.17 19.09 22.78
C GLY A 234 -22.96 20.37 21.98
N ARG A 235 -21.95 20.38 21.10
CA ARG A 235 -21.64 21.52 20.21
C ARG A 235 -22.76 21.79 19.21
N LEU A 236 -23.33 20.74 18.61
CA LEU A 236 -24.42 20.88 17.64
C LEU A 236 -25.73 21.36 18.29
N LYS A 237 -25.97 20.97 19.55
CA LYS A 237 -27.14 21.41 20.32
C LYS A 237 -27.00 22.87 20.79
N SER A 238 -25.83 23.27 21.28
CA SER A 238 -25.60 24.64 21.77
C SER A 238 -25.41 25.66 20.65
N GLY A 239 -24.81 25.26 19.53
CA GLY A 239 -24.49 26.16 18.40
C GLY A 239 -25.63 26.44 17.41
N GLY A 240 -26.79 25.79 17.59
CA GLY A 240 -27.98 26.00 16.75
C GLY A 240 -27.77 25.69 15.25
N GLU A 241 -28.60 26.30 14.40
CA GLU A 241 -28.64 26.01 12.96
C GLU A 241 -27.32 26.35 12.23
N ALA A 242 -26.64 27.42 12.65
CA ALA A 242 -25.37 27.83 12.04
C ALA A 242 -24.27 26.77 12.26
N ALA A 243 -24.15 26.23 13.47
CA ALA A 243 -23.17 25.19 13.78
C ALA A 243 -23.48 23.89 13.03
N GLN A 244 -24.76 23.53 12.90
CA GLN A 244 -25.19 22.35 12.13
C GLN A 244 -24.86 22.48 10.65
N LYS A 245 -25.11 23.65 10.04
CA LYS A 245 -24.75 23.94 8.65
C LYS A 245 -23.23 23.88 8.44
N ALA A 246 -22.45 24.46 9.35
CA ALA A 246 -20.98 24.41 9.27
C ALA A 246 -20.45 22.97 9.39
N PHE A 247 -21.00 22.18 10.32
CA PHE A 247 -20.63 20.77 10.48
C PHE A 247 -20.98 19.95 9.24
N ALA A 248 -22.18 20.11 8.68
CA ALA A 248 -22.61 19.42 7.47
C ALA A 248 -21.71 19.76 6.27
N ALA A 249 -21.36 21.04 6.10
CA ALA A 249 -20.42 21.48 5.06
C ALA A 249 -19.03 20.86 5.25
N ARG A 250 -18.54 20.76 6.49
CA ARG A 250 -17.27 20.10 6.81
C ARG A 250 -17.30 18.61 6.50
N VAL A 251 -18.36 17.90 6.88
CA VAL A 251 -18.54 16.48 6.58
C VAL A 251 -18.57 16.25 5.07
N LYS A 252 -19.34 17.07 4.33
CA LYS A 252 -19.39 17.02 2.86
C LYS A 252 -17.99 17.17 2.24
N SER A 253 -17.22 18.16 2.68
CA SER A 253 -15.86 18.40 2.19
C SER A 253 -14.89 17.24 2.44
N LEU A 254 -15.12 16.46 3.50
CA LEU A 254 -14.28 15.31 3.87
C LEU A 254 -14.75 13.99 3.22
N MET A 255 -16.04 13.86 2.96
CA MET A 255 -16.67 12.59 2.55
C MET A 255 -17.08 12.55 1.08
N GLU A 256 -17.42 13.68 0.48
CA GLU A 256 -17.96 13.77 -0.88
C GLU A 256 -17.03 14.55 -1.82
N ASP A 257 -16.52 15.71 -1.38
CA ASP A 257 -15.65 16.57 -2.20
C ASP A 257 -14.17 16.09 -2.13
N VAL A 258 -13.94 14.83 -2.49
CA VAL A 258 -12.61 14.19 -2.44
C VAL A 258 -11.92 14.21 -3.81
N PRO A 259 -10.59 14.38 -3.86
CA PRO A 259 -9.86 14.29 -5.12
C PRO A 259 -9.72 12.83 -5.55
N ASP A 260 -9.98 12.55 -6.83
CA ASP A 260 -9.81 11.22 -7.40
C ASP A 260 -8.34 10.84 -7.46
N LEU A 261 -8.01 9.67 -6.92
CA LEU A 261 -6.66 9.15 -6.99
C LEU A 261 -6.30 8.86 -8.46
N PRO A 262 -5.20 9.42 -8.99
CA PRO A 262 -4.83 9.20 -10.38
C PRO A 262 -4.35 7.76 -10.59
N ASN A 263 -4.73 7.19 -11.72
CA ASN A 263 -4.20 5.91 -12.16
C ASN A 263 -2.79 6.07 -12.71
N PHE A 264 -2.00 4.99 -12.66
CA PHE A 264 -0.76 4.94 -13.42
C PHE A 264 -1.07 5.12 -14.91
N SER A 265 -0.34 6.02 -15.55
CA SER A 265 -0.57 6.42 -16.94
C SER A 265 0.13 5.48 -17.92
N CYS A 266 1.45 5.64 -18.03
CA CYS A 266 2.40 4.81 -18.78
C CYS A 266 3.82 5.33 -18.55
N PHE A 267 4.82 4.52 -18.86
CA PHE A 267 6.18 5.03 -19.04
C PHE A 267 6.31 5.75 -20.38
N HIS A 268 7.20 6.73 -20.46
CA HIS A 268 7.58 7.34 -21.73
C HIS A 268 8.22 6.27 -22.64
N ASP A 269 7.99 6.33 -23.95
CA ASP A 269 8.41 5.30 -24.93
C ASP A 269 9.90 4.94 -24.85
N ARG A 270 10.76 5.91 -24.51
CA ARG A 270 12.19 5.68 -24.26
C ARG A 270 12.46 4.58 -23.21
N PHE A 271 11.58 4.46 -22.22
CA PHE A 271 11.71 3.53 -21.11
C PHE A 271 10.85 2.29 -21.30
N ARG A 272 10.24 2.09 -22.47
CA ARG A 272 9.44 0.90 -22.77
C ARG A 272 10.21 0.00 -23.72
N ASP A 273 10.17 -1.30 -23.48
CA ASP A 273 10.80 -2.29 -24.37
C ASP A 273 10.10 -2.34 -25.72
N ASP A 274 8.76 -2.30 -25.72
CA ASP A 274 7.92 -2.15 -26.91
C ASP A 274 6.91 -0.99 -26.73
N PRO A 275 7.23 0.21 -27.25
CA PRO A 275 6.32 1.34 -27.24
C PRO A 275 4.96 1.10 -27.92
N LYS A 276 4.92 0.19 -28.90
CA LYS A 276 3.69 -0.16 -29.63
C LYS A 276 2.93 -1.31 -28.98
N GLY A 277 3.54 -2.00 -28.02
CA GLY A 277 2.94 -3.09 -27.28
C GLY A 277 1.87 -2.61 -26.31
N GLY A 278 0.99 -3.54 -25.90
CA GLY A 278 -0.03 -3.28 -24.89
C GLY A 278 0.48 -3.27 -23.44
N THR A 279 1.74 -3.66 -23.21
CA THR A 279 2.33 -3.69 -21.86
C THR A 279 2.64 -2.27 -21.37
N LEU A 280 2.26 -2.01 -20.12
CA LEU A 280 2.53 -0.75 -19.42
C LEU A 280 3.88 -0.77 -18.67
N GLU A 281 4.64 -1.86 -18.79
CA GLU A 281 5.95 -2.02 -18.15
C GLU A 281 6.98 -1.02 -18.71
N GLY A 282 7.95 -0.67 -17.86
CA GLY A 282 9.05 0.17 -18.28
C GLY A 282 10.21 0.21 -17.31
N ASP A 283 11.36 0.66 -17.83
CA ASP A 283 12.63 0.77 -17.12
C ASP A 283 12.67 2.04 -16.25
N MET A 284 12.04 1.94 -15.08
CA MET A 284 12.08 2.96 -14.05
C MET A 284 13.51 3.22 -13.53
N ARG A 285 14.39 2.21 -13.55
CA ARG A 285 15.75 2.33 -13.00
C ARG A 285 16.58 3.29 -13.84
N THR A 286 16.55 3.13 -15.17
CA THR A 286 17.25 4.05 -16.07
C THR A 286 16.71 5.47 -15.93
N ALA A 287 15.38 5.64 -15.88
CA ALA A 287 14.78 6.96 -15.67
C ALA A 287 15.20 7.60 -14.34
N PHE A 288 15.23 6.81 -13.26
CA PHE A 288 15.67 7.27 -11.94
C PHE A 288 17.11 7.78 -11.95
N TYR A 289 18.05 7.06 -12.58
CA TYR A 289 19.44 7.50 -12.67
C TYR A 289 19.65 8.64 -13.66
N MET A 290 18.83 8.75 -14.71
CA MET A 290 18.86 9.93 -15.60
C MET A 290 18.58 11.22 -14.85
N ALA A 291 17.76 11.17 -13.79
CA ALA A 291 17.46 12.34 -12.97
C ALA A 291 18.66 12.88 -12.16
N TYR A 292 19.78 12.16 -12.10
CA TYR A 292 21.00 12.61 -11.41
C TYR A 292 21.75 13.67 -12.23
N ASP A 293 21.56 13.68 -13.56
CA ASP A 293 22.05 14.77 -14.39
C ASP A 293 21.10 15.98 -14.27
N HIS A 294 21.55 17.00 -13.53
CA HIS A 294 20.81 18.24 -13.37
C HIS A 294 20.56 18.97 -14.70
N GLY A 295 21.48 18.88 -15.67
CA GLY A 295 21.31 19.49 -16.99
C GLY A 295 20.27 18.77 -17.86
N GLY A 296 20.02 17.48 -17.57
CA GLY A 296 18.98 16.67 -18.19
C GLY A 296 17.58 16.84 -17.59
N CYS A 297 17.43 17.69 -16.56
CA CYS A 297 16.18 17.91 -15.86
C CYS A 297 15.66 19.34 -16.03
N GLU A 298 14.35 19.51 -15.94
CA GLU A 298 13.68 20.80 -15.87
C GLU A 298 12.71 20.83 -14.69
N HIS A 299 12.29 22.04 -14.28
CA HIS A 299 11.28 22.20 -13.24
C HIS A 299 10.09 23.00 -13.77
N VAL A 300 8.88 22.52 -13.49
CA VAL A 300 7.64 23.19 -13.89
C VAL A 300 6.75 23.35 -12.67
N LYS A 301 6.37 24.60 -12.35
CA LYS A 301 5.52 24.90 -11.20
C LYS A 301 4.11 24.34 -11.39
N LEU A 302 3.57 23.72 -10.35
CA LEU A 302 2.27 23.04 -10.35
C LEU A 302 1.11 23.97 -10.75
N MET A 303 1.16 25.24 -10.35
CA MET A 303 0.14 26.26 -10.64
C MET A 303 0.48 27.16 -11.83
N SER A 304 1.52 26.84 -12.61
CA SER A 304 1.92 27.70 -13.75
C SER A 304 1.08 27.43 -15.00
N PRO A 305 0.79 28.45 -15.81
CA PRO A 305 0.14 28.26 -17.12
C PRO A 305 0.92 27.34 -18.07
N GLU A 306 2.23 27.21 -17.85
CA GLU A 306 3.10 26.34 -18.66
C GLU A 306 2.73 24.85 -18.49
N ILE A 307 2.39 24.40 -17.28
CA ILE A 307 1.98 23.01 -17.08
C ILE A 307 0.69 22.68 -17.83
N ASP A 308 -0.27 23.62 -17.82
CA ASP A 308 -1.56 23.46 -18.49
C ASP A 308 -1.41 23.51 -20.01
N ARG A 309 -0.52 24.37 -20.52
CA ARG A 309 -0.16 24.41 -21.93
C ARG A 309 0.48 23.09 -22.37
N ARG A 310 1.42 22.56 -21.59
CA ARG A 310 2.12 21.31 -21.93
C ARG A 310 1.20 20.10 -21.92
N LEU A 311 0.30 19.99 -20.95
CA LEU A 311 -0.71 18.94 -20.91
C LEU A 311 -1.63 18.95 -22.14
N LYS A 312 -1.90 20.12 -22.74
CA LYS A 312 -2.77 20.26 -23.92
C LYS A 312 -2.05 20.01 -25.24
N SER A 313 -0.86 20.57 -25.42
CA SER A 313 -0.21 20.60 -26.73
C SER A 313 1.32 20.66 -26.69
N GLY A 314 1.95 20.47 -25.53
CA GLY A 314 3.40 20.52 -25.40
C GLY A 314 4.04 19.14 -25.35
N PRO A 315 5.38 19.10 -25.15
CA PRO A 315 6.07 17.83 -24.97
C PRO A 315 5.61 17.14 -23.68
N PRO A 316 5.59 15.79 -23.65
CA PRO A 316 5.19 15.02 -22.48
C PRO A 316 5.91 15.48 -21.21
N LEU A 317 5.17 15.56 -20.10
CA LEU A 317 5.74 15.77 -18.78
C LEU A 317 6.21 14.41 -18.27
N VAL A 318 7.51 14.18 -18.11
CA VAL A 318 8.03 12.88 -17.67
C VAL A 318 8.64 13.04 -16.28
N SER A 319 8.09 12.35 -15.29
CA SER A 319 8.57 12.49 -13.90
C SER A 319 10.03 12.07 -13.79
N ALA A 320 10.86 12.88 -13.14
CA ALA A 320 12.24 12.53 -12.86
C ALA A 320 12.38 11.72 -11.56
N HIS A 321 11.49 11.94 -10.59
CA HIS A 321 11.56 11.36 -9.25
C HIS A 321 10.26 10.65 -8.87
N PHE A 322 10.31 9.92 -7.76
CA PHE A 322 9.09 9.56 -7.06
C PHE A 322 8.45 10.81 -6.46
N VAL A 323 7.14 10.97 -6.65
CA VAL A 323 6.34 11.99 -5.95
C VAL A 323 5.36 11.27 -5.04
N ILE A 324 5.53 11.46 -3.73
CA ILE A 324 4.84 10.69 -2.69
C ILE A 324 4.18 11.66 -1.69
N PRO A 325 2.89 11.99 -1.87
CA PRO A 325 2.13 12.76 -0.89
C PRO A 325 1.78 11.92 0.34
N TYR A 326 1.84 12.53 1.52
CA TYR A 326 1.45 11.91 2.78
C TYR A 326 0.30 12.66 3.47
N PRO A 327 -0.86 12.00 3.69
CA PRO A 327 -1.32 10.72 3.11
C PRO A 327 -1.56 10.79 1.59
N PRO A 328 -1.65 9.65 0.86
CA PRO A 328 -1.71 8.25 1.35
C PRO A 328 -0.36 7.54 1.56
N GLY A 329 0.76 8.16 1.20
CA GLY A 329 2.09 7.63 1.44
C GLY A 329 2.57 6.57 0.43
N PHE A 330 2.04 6.61 -0.79
CA PHE A 330 2.55 5.83 -1.91
C PHE A 330 2.81 6.74 -3.12
N PRO A 331 3.65 6.31 -4.08
CA PRO A 331 3.97 7.14 -5.24
C PRO A 331 2.75 7.38 -6.13
N ILE A 332 2.42 8.65 -6.35
CA ILE A 332 1.48 9.07 -7.41
C ILE A 332 2.20 9.34 -8.73
N MET A 333 3.52 9.49 -8.67
CA MET A 333 4.41 9.54 -9.83
C MET A 333 5.64 8.68 -9.57
N VAL A 334 6.09 7.96 -10.58
CA VAL A 334 7.36 7.22 -10.58
C VAL A 334 8.31 7.76 -11.66
N PRO A 335 9.64 7.63 -11.49
CA PRO A 335 10.60 8.04 -12.51
C PRO A 335 10.30 7.43 -13.88
N GLY A 336 10.26 8.26 -14.92
CA GLY A 336 9.99 7.84 -16.30
C GLY A 336 8.50 7.77 -16.67
N GLN A 337 7.59 7.96 -15.70
CA GLN A 337 6.15 8.03 -15.96
C GLN A 337 5.77 9.31 -16.69
N VAL A 338 4.89 9.20 -17.69
CA VAL A 338 4.25 10.35 -18.35
C VAL A 338 3.14 10.90 -17.47
N ILE A 339 3.24 12.13 -17.02
CA ILE A 339 2.25 12.75 -16.13
C ILE A 339 1.04 13.22 -16.95
N LYS A 340 -0.16 12.85 -16.49
CA LYS A 340 -1.46 13.23 -17.09
C LYS A 340 -2.16 14.32 -16.29
N ALA A 341 -3.21 14.89 -16.88
CA ALA A 341 -3.95 16.02 -16.29
C ALA A 341 -4.63 15.67 -14.96
N ASP A 342 -5.16 14.45 -14.83
CA ASP A 342 -5.73 13.90 -13.59
C ASP A 342 -4.73 13.93 -12.42
N THR A 343 -3.46 13.62 -12.69
CA THR A 343 -2.40 13.59 -11.68
C THR A 343 -2.07 15.01 -11.20
N ILE A 344 -2.05 15.97 -12.11
CA ILE A 344 -1.85 17.39 -11.78
C ILE A 344 -3.06 17.95 -11.03
N GLU A 345 -4.27 17.61 -11.44
CA GLU A 345 -5.50 18.01 -10.75
C GLU A 345 -5.55 17.46 -9.32
N PHE A 346 -5.21 16.18 -9.14
CA PHE A 346 -5.08 15.56 -7.83
C PHE A 346 -4.08 16.34 -6.97
N MET A 347 -2.88 16.60 -7.48
CA MET A 347 -1.85 17.37 -6.74
C MET A 347 -2.31 18.77 -6.35
N ARG A 348 -3.09 19.45 -7.20
CA ARG A 348 -3.61 20.80 -6.92
C ARG A 348 -4.70 20.79 -5.83
N LYS A 349 -5.42 19.68 -5.69
CA LYS A 349 -6.48 19.47 -4.68
C LYS A 349 -5.97 18.82 -3.39
N LEU A 350 -4.68 18.48 -3.31
CA LEU A 350 -4.10 17.89 -2.12
C LEU A 350 -4.02 18.92 -0.98
N ASP A 351 -4.73 18.64 0.11
CA ASP A 351 -4.66 19.43 1.35
C ASP A 351 -3.46 19.04 2.25
N VAL A 352 -2.48 18.30 1.69
CA VAL A 352 -1.31 17.80 2.45
C VAL A 352 -0.10 18.69 2.25
N LYS A 353 0.66 18.92 3.33
CA LYS A 353 1.86 19.76 3.31
C LYS A 353 3.13 18.97 2.98
N GLU A 354 3.13 17.67 3.25
CA GLU A 354 4.29 16.80 3.06
C GLU A 354 4.15 16.00 1.76
N ILE A 355 4.93 16.38 0.75
CA ILE A 355 5.01 15.69 -0.53
C ILE A 355 6.48 15.42 -0.83
N HIS A 356 6.94 14.19 -0.63
CA HIS A 356 8.31 13.82 -0.93
C HIS A 356 8.54 13.85 -2.45
N GLY A 357 9.69 14.38 -2.86
CA GLY A 357 10.07 14.50 -4.27
C GLY A 357 9.42 15.66 -5.03
N TYR A 358 8.63 16.51 -4.35
CA TYR A 358 8.10 17.76 -4.87
C TYR A 358 8.73 18.96 -4.15
N ASP A 359 9.12 19.98 -4.91
CA ASP A 359 9.64 21.25 -4.38
C ASP A 359 8.64 22.36 -4.70
N ALA A 360 8.12 23.05 -3.68
CA ALA A 360 7.10 24.09 -3.89
C ALA A 360 7.63 25.36 -4.57
N ILE A 361 8.94 25.65 -4.45
CA ILE A 361 9.59 26.83 -5.02
C ILE A 361 9.91 26.57 -6.50
N LEU A 362 10.49 25.41 -6.79
CA LEU A 362 10.92 25.04 -8.14
C LEU A 362 9.79 24.40 -8.96
N GLY A 363 8.96 23.58 -8.33
CA GLY A 363 7.89 22.80 -8.94
C GLY A 363 8.23 21.32 -9.10
N LEU A 364 7.54 20.66 -10.03
CA LEU A 364 7.79 19.27 -10.39
C LEU A 364 9.12 19.15 -11.14
N LYS A 365 9.99 18.25 -10.70
CA LYS A 365 11.22 17.89 -11.42
C LYS A 365 10.90 16.88 -12.51
N LEU A 366 11.19 17.25 -13.76
CA LEU A 366 10.89 16.46 -14.95
C LEU A 366 12.16 16.15 -15.73
N ILE A 367 12.18 15.03 -16.44
CA ILE A 367 13.23 14.75 -17.43
C ILE A 367 12.95 15.63 -18.65
N SER A 368 13.95 16.40 -19.08
CA SER A 368 13.78 17.36 -20.17
C SER A 368 13.54 16.66 -21.52
N PRO A 369 12.80 17.28 -22.45
CA PRO A 369 12.61 16.73 -23.80
C PRO A 369 13.93 16.46 -24.54
N ALA A 370 14.94 17.30 -24.32
CA ALA A 370 16.28 17.11 -24.88
C ALA A 370 16.94 15.83 -24.37
N ALA A 371 16.88 15.56 -23.06
CA ALA A 371 17.42 14.35 -22.46
C ALA A 371 16.65 13.09 -22.91
N LEU A 372 15.33 13.20 -23.11
CA LEU A 372 14.49 12.12 -23.65
C LEU A 372 14.80 11.81 -25.12
N GLY A 373 15.19 12.81 -25.92
CA GLY A 373 15.56 12.65 -27.33
C GLY A 373 17.01 12.21 -27.57
N ALA A 374 17.92 12.43 -26.63
CA ALA A 374 19.33 12.06 -26.76
C ALA A 374 19.51 10.53 -26.75
N LYS A 375 19.92 9.90 -27.86
CA LYS A 375 20.13 8.44 -27.92
C LYS A 375 20.93 7.94 -26.71
N ALA A 376 20.42 6.91 -26.03
CA ALA A 376 21.16 6.25 -24.97
C ALA A 376 22.54 5.85 -25.52
N ALA A 377 23.62 6.37 -24.91
CA ALA A 377 24.94 5.83 -25.17
C ALA A 377 24.87 4.37 -24.75
N LYS A 378 24.84 3.44 -25.73
CA LYS A 378 24.87 2.01 -25.44
C LYS A 378 26.09 1.77 -24.53
N ALA A 379 25.86 1.44 -23.27
CA ALA A 379 26.89 0.84 -22.46
C ALA A 379 27.28 -0.45 -23.19
N LYS A 380 28.41 -0.42 -23.89
CA LYS A 380 29.00 -1.65 -24.43
C LYS A 380 29.20 -2.56 -23.22
N PRO A 381 28.69 -3.80 -23.23
CA PRO A 381 29.14 -4.77 -22.25
C PRO A 381 30.65 -4.83 -22.39
N ALA A 382 31.38 -4.62 -21.30
CA ALA A 382 32.81 -4.80 -21.29
C ALA A 382 33.06 -6.24 -21.75
N ALA A 383 33.53 -6.40 -22.98
CA ALA A 383 33.94 -7.70 -23.49
C ALA A 383 35.01 -8.19 -22.51
N ALA A 384 34.69 -9.25 -21.77
CA ALA A 384 35.66 -9.95 -20.95
C ALA A 384 36.81 -10.34 -21.90
N LYS A 385 37.94 -9.63 -21.78
CA LYS A 385 39.17 -10.00 -22.48
C LYS A 385 39.55 -11.35 -21.91
N ALA A 386 39.30 -12.41 -22.67
CA ALA A 386 39.86 -13.73 -22.41
C ALA A 386 41.37 -13.57 -22.25
N VAL A 387 41.86 -13.79 -21.03
CA VAL A 387 43.28 -13.86 -20.74
C VAL A 387 43.80 -15.07 -21.50
N LYS A 388 44.51 -14.83 -22.61
CA LYS A 388 45.30 -15.86 -23.27
C LYS A 388 46.35 -16.33 -22.28
N ALA A 389 46.21 -17.57 -21.79
CA ALA A 389 47.27 -18.28 -21.10
C ALA A 389 48.50 -18.35 -22.02
N GLY A 390 49.49 -17.50 -21.73
CA GLY A 390 50.77 -17.56 -22.39
C GLY A 390 51.53 -18.79 -21.93
N LYS A 391 51.66 -19.79 -22.81
CA LYS A 391 52.76 -20.75 -22.76
C LYS A 391 54.07 -19.96 -22.84
N LYS A 392 54.85 -19.93 -21.75
CA LYS A 392 56.30 -19.84 -21.83
C LYS A 392 56.93 -20.80 -20.82
N ARG A 393 57.97 -21.44 -21.35
CA ARG A 393 58.84 -22.52 -20.87
C ARG A 393 59.19 -22.51 -19.40
#